data_AF-A0A7C1CN67-F1
#
_entry.id   AF-A0A7C1CN67-F1
#
_cell.length_a   1.000
_cell.length_b   1.000
_cell.length_c   1.000
_cell.angle_alpha   90.00
_cell.angle_beta   90.00
_cell.angle_gamma   90.00
#
_symmetry.space_group_name_H-M   'P 1'
#
loop_
_entity.id
_entity.type
_entity.pdbx_description
1 polymer ?
#
loop_
_entity_poly.entity_id
_entity_poly.type
_entity_poly.pdbx_seq_one_letter_code
_entity_poly.pdbx_strand_id
1 'polypeptide(L)'
;MSDLNMQLVREFFELNLFYVLPHWQFEEALRDVESAGSLLFVEQPKQAAPGEPACLLRPGDVQSVQRAVVEVRAWHADRMYASVIESNPVFARVASEQTRAIAETVFNSLDYKIILVVSEFSASPHRRDQAVNLLHNAG
;
A
#
# COMPACT_ATOMS: atom_id res chain seq x y z
N MET A 1 12.32 12.90 2.45
CA MET A 1 10.98 13.15 1.87
C MET A 1 10.05 11.93 1.96
N SER A 2 10.58 10.68 1.93
CA SER A 2 9.80 9.47 2.21
C SER A 2 9.03 9.54 3.55
N ASP A 3 9.66 10.13 4.57
CA ASP A 3 9.09 10.27 5.92
C ASP A 3 7.76 11.04 5.97
N LEU A 4 7.59 12.07 5.13
CA LEU A 4 6.35 12.84 5.10
C LEU A 4 5.21 11.99 4.53
N ASN A 5 5.45 11.23 3.47
CA ASN A 5 4.44 10.37 2.85
C ASN A 5 4.03 9.26 3.83
N MET A 6 5.01 8.66 4.49
CA MET A 6 4.77 7.68 5.55
C MET A 6 3.96 8.27 6.70
N GLN A 7 4.28 9.49 7.13
CA GLN A 7 3.53 10.17 8.17
C GLN A 7 2.09 10.43 7.75
N LEU A 8 1.85 10.92 6.52
CA LEU A 8 0.50 11.17 6.01
C LEU A 8 -0.34 9.88 5.92
N VAL A 9 0.26 8.79 5.43
CA VAL A 9 -0.42 7.50 5.34
C VAL A 9 -0.73 6.97 6.75
N ARG A 10 0.23 7.07 7.67
CA ARG A 10 0.01 6.70 9.08
C ARG A 10 -1.14 7.49 9.69
N GLU A 11 -1.11 8.81 9.60
CA GLU A 11 -2.16 9.69 10.14
C GLU A 11 -3.52 9.35 9.53
N PHE A 12 -3.58 9.08 8.22
CA PHE A 12 -4.80 8.64 7.56
C PHE A 12 -5.38 7.37 8.20
N PHE A 13 -4.57 6.33 8.45
CA PHE A 13 -5.06 5.10 9.08
C PHE A 13 -5.43 5.30 10.55
N GLU A 14 -4.64 6.06 11.32
CA GLU A 14 -4.94 6.39 12.72
C GLU A 14 -6.27 7.16 12.86
N LEU A 15 -6.53 8.13 11.97
CA LEU A 15 -7.80 8.86 11.91
C LEU A 15 -8.99 7.96 11.54
N ASN A 16 -8.75 6.86 10.83
CA ASN A 16 -9.74 5.83 10.52
C ASN A 16 -9.79 4.70 11.56
N LEU A 17 -9.27 4.94 12.77
CA LEU A 17 -9.32 4.05 13.94
C LEU A 17 -8.53 2.75 13.78
N PHE A 18 -7.50 2.74 12.94
CA PHE A 18 -6.55 1.63 12.89
C PHE A 18 -5.45 1.82 13.95
N TYR A 19 -5.00 0.70 14.53
CA TYR A 19 -3.69 0.63 15.13
C TYR A 19 -2.65 0.54 14.02
N VAL A 20 -1.70 1.47 14.02
CA VAL A 20 -0.62 1.50 13.05
C VAL A 20 0.67 1.13 13.76
N LEU A 21 1.24 -0.01 13.38
CA LEU A 21 2.57 -0.42 13.78
C LEU A 21 3.56 0.11 12.73
N PRO A 22 4.33 1.17 13.03
CA PRO A 22 5.40 1.57 12.14
C PRO A 22 6.48 0.50 12.20
N HIS A 23 6.89 0.00 11.03
CA HIS A 23 8.03 -0.90 10.97
C HIS A 23 9.32 -0.07 10.95
N TRP A 24 9.69 0.50 12.10
CA TRP A 24 10.84 1.43 12.17
C TRP A 24 12.20 0.72 11.96
N GLN A 25 12.31 -0.62 11.92
CA GLN A 25 13.62 -1.28 11.94
C GLN A 25 13.74 -2.56 11.11
N PHE A 26 13.60 -2.47 9.79
CA PHE A 26 14.25 -3.42 8.86
C PHE A 26 15.22 -2.72 7.90
N GLU A 27 15.75 -1.57 8.27
CA GLU A 27 16.82 -0.93 7.48
C GLU A 27 18.18 -1.66 7.61
N GLU A 28 18.41 -2.44 8.68
CA GLU A 28 19.76 -2.96 8.95
C GLU A 28 20.13 -4.27 8.24
N ALA A 29 19.17 -5.02 7.66
CA ALA A 29 19.44 -6.40 7.21
C ALA A 29 19.44 -6.66 5.70
N LEU A 30 18.98 -5.73 4.85
CA LEU A 30 18.96 -5.98 3.40
C LEU A 30 19.52 -4.78 2.63
N ARG A 31 20.77 -4.93 2.17
CA ARG A 31 21.46 -4.03 1.24
C ARG A 31 20.81 -4.08 -0.16
N ASP A 32 19.55 -3.68 -0.25
CA ASP A 32 18.87 -3.38 -1.52
C ASP A 32 18.04 -2.09 -1.33
N VAL A 33 18.77 -1.05 -0.91
CA VAL A 33 18.31 0.23 -0.38
C VAL A 33 17.50 1.07 -1.38
N GLU A 34 17.46 0.68 -2.65
CA GLU A 34 16.73 1.44 -3.68
C GLU A 34 15.31 0.92 -3.95
N SER A 35 14.89 -0.22 -3.40
CA SER A 35 13.65 -0.91 -3.86
C SER A 35 12.68 -1.36 -2.77
N ALA A 36 13.10 -1.40 -1.50
CA ALA A 36 12.19 -1.66 -0.38
C ALA A 36 11.42 -0.37 -0.06
N GLY A 37 10.19 -0.27 -0.56
CA GLY A 37 9.28 0.82 -0.21
C GLY A 37 8.99 0.79 1.29
N SER A 38 8.58 1.92 1.84
CA SER A 38 8.29 2.00 3.26
C SER A 38 6.98 1.25 3.56
N LEU A 39 7.02 0.34 4.53
CA LEU A 39 5.89 -0.50 4.92
C LEU A 39 5.26 0.00 6.22
N LEU A 40 3.93 0.04 6.27
CA LEU A 40 3.16 0.17 7.51
C LEU A 40 2.31 -1.08 7.71
N PHE A 41 2.15 -1.51 8.96
CA PHE A 41 1.23 -2.58 9.30
C PHE A 41 0.06 -1.96 10.07
N VAL A 42 -1.15 -2.22 9.59
CA VAL A 42 -2.37 -1.62 10.13
C VAL A 42 -3.38 -2.69 10.51
N GLU A 43 -4.05 -2.50 11.64
CA GLU A 43 -5.09 -3.40 12.14
C GLU A 43 -6.25 -2.61 12.75
N GLN A 44 -7.48 -3.00 12.44
CA GLN A 44 -8.64 -2.48 13.15
C GLN A 44 -8.86 -3.26 14.46
N PRO A 45 -9.01 -2.57 15.61
CA PRO A 45 -9.36 -3.24 16.86
C PRO A 45 -10.79 -3.80 16.86
N LYS A 46 -11.67 -3.20 16.04
CA LYS A 46 -13.05 -3.64 15.88
C LYS A 46 -13.15 -4.50 14.63
N GLN A 47 -14.18 -5.33 14.58
CA GLN A 47 -14.50 -6.09 13.39
C GLN A 47 -14.76 -5.14 12.22
N ALA A 48 -14.09 -5.40 11.10
CA ALA A 48 -14.26 -4.65 9.88
C ALA A 48 -15.70 -4.70 9.36
N ALA A 49 -16.11 -3.64 8.66
CA ALA A 49 -17.40 -3.59 8.01
C ALA A 49 -17.51 -4.72 6.96
N PRO A 50 -18.67 -5.37 6.82
CA PRO A 50 -18.84 -6.43 5.85
C PRO A 50 -18.75 -5.87 4.41
N GLY A 51 -17.99 -6.56 3.56
CA GLY A 51 -17.85 -6.23 2.14
C GLY A 51 -16.41 -6.38 1.65
N GLU A 52 -16.25 -6.92 0.45
CA GLU A 52 -14.94 -6.95 -0.21
C GLU A 52 -14.73 -5.60 -0.93
N PRO A 53 -13.66 -4.86 -0.61
CA PRO A 53 -13.42 -3.58 -1.25
C PRO A 53 -13.03 -3.75 -2.72
N ALA A 54 -13.33 -2.74 -3.54
CA ALA A 54 -12.81 -2.71 -4.91
C ALA A 54 -11.28 -2.53 -4.90
N CYS A 55 -10.62 -2.90 -6.00
CA CYS A 55 -9.16 -2.73 -6.14
C CYS A 55 -8.73 -1.27 -5.90
N LEU A 56 -9.47 -0.31 -6.45
CA LEU A 56 -9.27 1.10 -6.15
C LEU A 56 -10.07 1.50 -4.90
N LEU A 57 -9.38 1.65 -3.79
CA LEU A 57 -9.97 2.08 -2.52
C LEU A 57 -10.31 3.57 -2.55
N ARG A 58 -11.55 3.89 -2.16
CA ARG A 58 -11.92 5.23 -1.69
C ARG A 58 -11.62 5.33 -0.19
N PRO A 59 -11.45 6.55 0.35
CA PRO A 59 -11.16 6.74 1.77
C PRO A 59 -12.10 6.00 2.73
N GLY A 60 -13.40 5.86 2.41
CA GLY A 60 -14.36 5.14 3.25
C GLY A 60 -14.28 3.62 3.16
N ASP A 61 -13.75 3.09 2.05
CA ASP A 61 -13.70 1.64 1.79
C ASP A 61 -12.71 0.94 2.73
N VAL A 62 -11.73 1.67 3.29
CA VAL A 62 -10.76 1.11 4.23
C VAL A 62 -11.41 0.54 5.48
N GLN A 63 -12.63 0.96 5.83
CA GLN A 63 -13.35 0.42 6.99
C GLN A 63 -13.76 -1.06 6.84
N SER A 64 -13.71 -1.63 5.63
CA SER A 64 -13.93 -3.07 5.41
C SER A 64 -12.64 -3.89 5.49
N VAL A 65 -11.50 -3.26 5.75
CA VAL A 65 -10.19 -3.92 5.85
C VAL A 65 -9.85 -4.17 7.32
N GLN A 66 -9.84 -5.44 7.72
CA GLN A 66 -9.48 -5.82 9.09
C GLN A 66 -8.00 -5.58 9.40
N ARG A 67 -7.11 -6.05 8.52
CA ARG A 67 -5.65 -6.02 8.66
C ARG A 67 -5.02 -5.79 7.29
N ALA A 68 -4.00 -4.95 7.22
CA ALA A 68 -3.26 -4.73 5.99
C ALA A 68 -1.79 -4.39 6.22
N VAL A 69 -0.97 -4.80 5.25
CA VAL A 69 0.33 -4.18 5.02
C VAL A 69 0.16 -3.12 3.95
N VAL A 70 0.65 -1.92 4.24
CA VAL A 70 0.52 -0.74 3.39
C VAL A 70 1.89 -0.41 2.82
N GLU A 71 2.01 -0.56 1.51
CA GLU A 71 3.20 -0.19 0.76
C GLU A 71 3.13 1.28 0.34
N VAL A 72 4.03 2.09 0.87
CA VAL A 72 4.15 3.50 0.52
C VAL A 72 5.34 3.66 -0.44
N ARG A 73 5.04 4.04 -1.68
CA ARG A 73 6.06 4.34 -2.70
C ARG A 73 6.20 5.86 -2.82
N ALA A 74 7.45 6.35 -2.80
CA ALA A 74 7.74 7.77 -2.76
C ALA A 74 7.15 8.50 -3.98
N TRP A 75 6.40 9.56 -3.71
CA TRP A 75 5.72 10.39 -4.69
C TRP A 75 6.71 11.35 -5.36
N HIS A 76 7.03 11.14 -6.63
CA HIS A 76 7.66 12.19 -7.44
C HIS A 76 6.59 13.01 -8.17
N ALA A 77 5.54 13.49 -7.48
CA ALA A 77 4.47 14.36 -8.01
C ALA A 77 3.79 13.94 -9.34
N ASP A 78 4.13 12.78 -9.90
CA ASP A 78 3.68 12.35 -11.21
C ASP A 78 2.35 11.62 -11.09
N ARG A 79 1.50 11.89 -12.08
CA ARG A 79 0.26 11.14 -12.30
C ARG A 79 0.59 9.71 -12.69
N MET A 80 -0.10 8.78 -12.04
CA MET A 80 -0.01 7.37 -12.34
C MET A 80 -0.74 7.06 -13.65
N TYR A 81 -0.01 7.13 -14.75
CA TYR A 81 -0.42 6.61 -16.05
C TYR A 81 0.16 5.21 -16.28
N ALA A 82 -0.49 4.44 -17.15
CA ALA A 82 -0.01 3.14 -17.60
C ALA A 82 1.48 3.15 -17.99
N SER A 83 1.88 4.13 -18.81
CA SER A 83 3.27 4.27 -19.25
C SER A 83 4.26 4.52 -18.12
N VAL A 84 3.86 5.25 -17.07
CA VAL A 84 4.71 5.50 -15.89
C VAL A 84 4.92 4.21 -15.12
N ILE A 85 3.83 3.45 -14.91
CA ILE A 85 3.85 2.14 -14.24
C ILE A 85 4.76 1.16 -15.01
N GLU A 86 4.58 1.06 -16.32
CA GLU A 86 5.36 0.16 -17.19
C GLU A 86 6.84 0.55 -17.25
N SER A 87 7.15 1.84 -17.24
CA SER A 87 8.54 2.34 -17.28
C SER A 87 9.28 2.22 -15.95
N ASN A 88 8.56 2.01 -14.83
CA ASN A 88 9.15 2.03 -13.50
C ASN A 88 9.07 0.63 -12.84
N PRO A 89 10.22 -0.06 -12.72
CA PRO A 89 10.26 -1.44 -12.21
C PRO A 89 9.84 -1.56 -10.74
N VAL A 90 9.76 -0.47 -9.99
CA VAL A 90 9.31 -0.48 -8.59
C VAL A 90 7.86 -0.97 -8.48
N PHE A 91 7.00 -0.65 -9.46
CA PHE A 91 5.60 -1.08 -9.44
C PHE A 91 5.40 -2.56 -9.78
N ALA A 92 6.39 -3.19 -10.43
CA ALA A 92 6.38 -4.64 -10.66
C ALA A 92 6.72 -5.46 -9.40
N ARG A 93 7.12 -4.81 -8.31
CA ARG A 93 7.49 -5.45 -7.03
C ARG A 93 6.46 -5.22 -5.92
N VAL A 94 5.30 -4.66 -6.26
CA VAL A 94 4.19 -4.51 -5.32
C VAL A 94 3.70 -5.89 -4.92
N ALA A 95 3.35 -6.08 -3.64
CA ALA A 95 2.86 -7.36 -3.14
C ALA A 95 3.84 -8.53 -3.35
N SER A 96 5.14 -8.23 -3.35
CA SER A 96 6.20 -9.23 -3.52
C SER A 96 6.16 -10.32 -2.43
N GLU A 97 6.74 -11.48 -2.72
CA GLU A 97 6.93 -12.57 -1.75
C GLU A 97 7.61 -12.09 -0.46
N GLN A 98 8.53 -11.13 -0.55
CA GLN A 98 9.17 -10.53 0.61
C GLN A 98 8.17 -9.74 1.48
N THR A 99 7.33 -8.89 0.87
CA THR A 99 6.27 -8.19 1.63
C THR A 99 5.35 -9.19 2.32
N ARG A 100 4.96 -10.26 1.61
CA ARG A 100 4.08 -11.32 2.13
C ARG A 100 4.70 -12.05 3.32
N ALA A 101 5.97 -12.46 3.22
CA ALA A 101 6.67 -13.15 4.31
C ALA A 101 6.78 -12.30 5.59
N ILE A 102 7.03 -10.99 5.44
CA ILE A 102 7.07 -10.08 6.59
C ILE A 102 5.67 -9.93 7.19
N ALA A 103 4.65 -9.75 6.35
CA ALA A 103 3.26 -9.63 6.80
C ALA A 103 2.76 -10.89 7.53
N GLU A 104 3.12 -12.08 7.05
CA GLU A 104 2.82 -13.35 7.72
C GLU A 104 3.43 -13.42 9.12
N THR A 105 4.66 -12.92 9.28
CA THR A 105 5.34 -12.86 10.58
C THR A 105 4.67 -11.86 11.52
N VAL A 106 4.31 -10.67 11.02
CA VAL A 106 3.68 -9.61 11.84
C VAL A 106 2.26 -9.99 12.25
N PHE A 107 1.47 -10.54 11.33
CA PHE A 107 0.07 -10.89 11.57
C PHE A 107 -0.14 -12.32 12.08
N ASN A 108 0.93 -13.08 12.36
CA ASN A 108 0.87 -14.47 12.81
C ASN A 108 -0.03 -15.33 11.90
N SER A 109 0.17 -15.23 10.58
CA SER A 109 -0.58 -15.96 9.55
C SER A 109 -2.10 -15.69 9.49
N LEU A 110 -2.61 -14.66 10.17
CA LEU A 110 -4.00 -14.25 10.05
C LEU A 110 -4.25 -13.51 8.72
N ASP A 111 -5.46 -13.57 8.15
CA ASP A 111 -5.80 -12.97 6.83
C ASP A 111 -5.57 -11.45 6.73
N TYR A 112 -4.79 -10.98 5.76
CA TYR A 112 -4.50 -9.55 5.56
C TYR A 112 -4.65 -9.14 4.09
N LYS A 113 -4.74 -7.82 3.85
CA LYS A 113 -4.69 -7.22 2.51
C LYS A 113 -3.36 -6.50 2.29
N ILE A 114 -2.96 -6.33 1.04
CA ILE A 114 -1.82 -5.49 0.66
C ILE A 114 -2.38 -4.24 0.00
N ILE A 115 -2.07 -3.07 0.54
CA ILE A 115 -2.55 -1.78 0.04
C ILE A 115 -1.37 -1.01 -0.54
N LEU A 116 -1.42 -0.71 -1.83
CA LEU A 116 -0.45 0.19 -2.45
C LEU A 116 -0.97 1.63 -2.39
N VAL A 117 -0.17 2.52 -1.80
CA VAL A 117 -0.45 3.96 -1.83
C VAL A 117 0.31 4.62 -2.98
N VAL A 118 -0.42 5.30 -3.85
CA VAL A 118 0.11 6.06 -4.99
C VAL A 118 -0.32 7.52 -4.93
N SER A 119 0.38 8.41 -5.64
CA SER A 119 0.15 9.87 -5.59
C SER A 119 -1.26 10.26 -6.06
N GLU A 120 -1.53 10.10 -7.36
CA GLU A 120 -2.82 10.38 -7.97
C GLU A 120 -2.98 9.62 -9.28
N PHE A 121 -4.21 9.24 -9.61
CA PHE A 121 -4.57 8.75 -10.93
C PHE A 121 -5.07 9.89 -11.82
N SER A 122 -5.05 9.66 -13.14
CA SER A 122 -5.69 10.55 -14.10
C SER A 122 -7.18 10.78 -13.77
N ALA A 123 -7.65 12.01 -13.92
CA ALA A 123 -9.08 12.33 -13.81
C ALA A 123 -9.93 11.69 -14.93
N SER A 124 -9.30 11.30 -16.05
CA SER A 124 -9.97 10.56 -17.13
C SER A 124 -10.24 9.11 -16.70
N PRO A 125 -11.52 8.66 -16.64
CA PRO A 125 -11.86 7.32 -16.19
C PRO A 125 -11.14 6.22 -16.95
N HIS A 126 -11.12 6.28 -18.28
CA HIS A 126 -10.44 5.28 -19.12
C HIS A 126 -8.96 5.13 -18.78
N ARG A 127 -8.23 6.25 -18.60
CA ARG A 127 -6.80 6.21 -18.28
C ARG A 127 -6.54 5.73 -16.85
N ARG A 128 -7.40 6.10 -15.90
CA ARG A 128 -7.33 5.59 -14.53
C ARG A 128 -7.56 4.09 -14.49
N ASP A 129 -8.62 3.61 -15.13
CA ASP A 129 -9.01 2.21 -15.08
C ASP A 129 -7.93 1.32 -15.75
N GLN A 130 -7.29 1.81 -16.83
CA GLN A 130 -6.13 1.16 -17.42
C GLN A 130 -4.95 1.05 -16.44
N ALA A 131 -4.62 2.13 -15.73
CA ALA A 131 -3.53 2.14 -14.74
C ALA A 131 -3.83 1.24 -13.54
N VAL A 132 -5.08 1.25 -13.04
CA VAL A 132 -5.53 0.39 -11.94
C VAL A 132 -5.44 -1.07 -12.34
N ASN A 133 -5.90 -1.44 -13.55
CA ASN A 133 -5.83 -2.82 -14.03
C ASN A 133 -4.37 -3.31 -14.19
N LEU A 134 -3.46 -2.44 -14.62
CA LEU A 134 -2.04 -2.80 -14.70
C LEU A 134 -1.45 -3.09 -13.31
N LEU A 135 -1.75 -2.25 -12.31
CA LEU A 135 -1.28 -2.46 -10.94
C LEU A 135 -1.91 -3.71 -10.31
N HIS A 136 -3.21 -3.94 -10.53
CA HIS A 136 -3.91 -5.12 -10.03
C HIS A 136 -3.35 -6.43 -10.63
N ASN A 137 -2.93 -6.40 -11.89
CA ASN A 137 -2.35 -7.58 -12.53
C ASN A 137 -0.87 -7.79 -12.16
N ALA A 138 -0.22 -6.78 -11.58
CA ALA A 138 1.18 -6.87 -11.16
C ALA A 138 1.35 -7.55 -9.79
N GLY A 139 0.30 -7.69 -8.98
CA GLY A 139 0.40 -8.29 -7.64
C GLY A 139 -0.93 -8.69 -7.01
#